data_AF-A0A2S8S5L7-F1
#
_entry.id   AF-A0A2S8S5L7-F1
#
_cell.length_a   1.000
_cell.length_b   1.000
_cell.length_c   1.000
_cell.angle_alpha   90.00
_cell.angle_beta   90.00
_cell.angle_gamma   90.00
#
_symmetry.space_group_name_H-M   'P 1'
#
loop_
_entity.id
_entity.type
_entity.pdbx_description
1 polymer ?
#
loop_
_entity_poly.entity_id
_entity_poly.type
_entity_poly.pdbx_seq_one_letter_code
_entity_poly.pdbx_strand_id
1 'polypeptide(L)'
;MRKTATALVLAAVPFGALAQSVPVVDAKGLAKVAAVLAKEQAVTAAEVDQTAKRASISTIRQDQLDAIDAVLSTVTGASAATGSIETLASAPATDVYAIDDNNPYANRLFGDARVTIEQMIIATAQKHGGHPALAKAGINPQDFRCWFQAMVKQESNFSIGARSPKAAFGLTQIIPGTAQGLGIYPAYYDDPMLQLDGGARYLLQQLSTFGSMPLALAAYNAGPGAVRKYGGIPPYRETQDYVVKITGYYNRYAGRVSGVDTEGTFDPRDMVIAEASNQADAGLHYGVQAASDIVRSLTRLREITTRIPATATAKEEMDLNAYARVEVARIAWMVQRLKAARAQVEHARYALLLQAYAQDEKFLQVRYTP
;
A
#
# COMPACT_ATOMS: atom_id res chain seq x y z
N MET A 1 -6.44 30.23 56.01
CA MET A 1 -5.12 29.67 56.38
C MET A 1 -4.59 28.92 55.15
N ARG A 2 -3.63 29.51 54.43
CA ARG A 2 -2.25 29.04 54.24
C ARG A 2 -2.16 27.64 53.59
N LYS A 3 -1.38 27.35 52.54
CA LYS A 3 -0.35 28.08 51.79
C LYS A 3 0.08 27.18 50.60
N THR A 4 0.21 27.78 49.40
CA THR A 4 1.28 27.62 48.38
C THR A 4 1.89 26.24 48.04
N ALA A 5 1.89 25.89 46.74
CA ALA A 5 3.10 25.50 46.00
C ALA A 5 2.96 25.73 44.46
N THR A 6 3.87 26.56 43.95
CA THR A 6 4.47 26.74 42.60
C THR A 6 4.84 25.38 41.94
N ALA A 7 5.11 25.18 40.64
CA ALA A 7 5.40 26.02 39.48
C ALA A 7 5.26 25.18 38.16
N LEU A 8 5.10 25.93 37.07
CA LEU A 8 5.23 25.67 35.64
C LEU A 8 6.32 24.67 35.18
N VAL A 9 5.99 23.73 34.26
CA VAL A 9 6.88 23.30 33.15
C VAL A 9 6.03 22.91 31.92
N LEU A 10 6.39 23.50 30.77
CA LEU A 10 5.97 23.20 29.40
C LEU A 10 6.13 21.71 29.05
N ALA A 11 5.14 21.12 28.38
CA ALA A 11 5.41 20.01 27.45
C ALA A 11 4.40 20.01 26.28
N ALA A 12 4.95 20.31 25.12
CA ALA A 12 4.58 19.98 23.75
C ALA A 12 3.18 19.36 23.46
N VAL A 13 2.51 20.02 22.52
CA VAL A 13 1.41 19.54 21.68
C VAL A 13 1.77 18.18 21.05
N PRO A 14 0.94 17.13 21.14
CA PRO A 14 1.00 16.05 20.18
C PRO A 14 0.19 16.48 18.95
N PHE A 15 0.89 16.72 17.83
CA PHE A 15 0.26 16.75 16.51
C PHE A 15 -0.31 15.35 16.23
N GLY A 16 -1.63 15.29 16.10
CA GLY A 16 -2.34 14.07 15.73
C GLY A 16 -2.47 13.89 14.21
N ALA A 17 -2.62 12.62 13.85
CA ALA A 17 -3.28 12.07 12.64
C ALA A 17 -2.49 12.16 11.31
N LEU A 18 -2.32 11.12 10.50
CA LEU A 18 -3.11 9.90 10.26
C LEU A 18 -2.19 8.71 9.88
N ALA A 19 -2.14 7.68 10.72
CA ALA A 19 -1.54 6.38 10.37
C ALA A 19 -2.31 5.24 11.08
N GLN A 20 -3.63 5.29 11.03
CA GLN A 20 -4.50 4.26 11.61
C GLN A 20 -5.53 3.83 10.59
N SER A 21 -5.39 2.59 10.09
CA SER A 21 -6.47 1.61 9.83
C SER A 21 -6.04 0.60 8.76
N VAL A 22 -5.07 -0.27 9.09
CA VAL A 22 -5.10 -1.61 8.47
C VAL A 22 -6.18 -2.38 9.23
N PRO A 23 -7.20 -2.94 8.57
CA PRO A 23 -8.17 -3.80 9.22
C PRO A 23 -7.47 -4.90 10.00
N VAL A 24 -7.79 -5.06 11.28
CA VAL A 24 -7.19 -6.09 12.12
C VAL A 24 -8.07 -7.33 12.05
N VAL A 25 -7.59 -8.36 11.36
CA VAL A 25 -8.31 -9.64 11.26
C VAL A 25 -8.13 -10.46 12.53
N ASP A 26 -9.23 -10.92 13.14
CA ASP A 26 -9.21 -11.81 14.30
C ASP A 26 -8.75 -13.23 13.92
N ALA A 27 -7.43 -13.39 13.89
CA ALA A 27 -6.76 -14.66 13.69
C ALA A 27 -7.19 -15.77 14.66
N LYS A 28 -7.55 -15.43 15.92
CA LYS A 28 -7.96 -16.42 16.93
C LYS A 28 -9.39 -16.89 16.68
N GLY A 29 -10.29 -15.98 16.34
CA GLY A 29 -11.63 -16.31 15.89
C GLY A 29 -11.62 -17.22 14.65
N LEU A 30 -10.73 -16.96 13.68
CA LEU A 30 -10.56 -17.82 12.52
C LEU A 30 -10.05 -19.23 12.85
N ALA A 31 -9.09 -19.34 13.78
CA ALA A 31 -8.65 -20.63 14.30
C ALA A 31 -9.78 -21.38 15.02
N LYS A 32 -10.66 -20.66 15.72
CA LYS A 32 -11.87 -21.23 16.34
C LYS A 32 -12.84 -21.76 15.28
N VAL A 33 -13.10 -21.01 14.20
CA VAL A 33 -13.95 -21.47 13.08
C VAL A 33 -13.41 -22.79 12.50
N ALA A 34 -12.12 -22.86 12.20
CA ALA A 34 -11.50 -24.07 11.66
C ALA A 34 -11.54 -25.26 12.66
N ALA A 35 -11.28 -25.01 13.95
CA ALA A 35 -11.31 -26.04 14.98
C ALA A 35 -12.73 -26.64 15.17
N VAL A 36 -13.78 -25.80 15.09
CA VAL A 36 -15.16 -26.29 15.20
C VAL A 36 -15.56 -27.12 13.97
N LEU A 37 -15.10 -26.77 12.77
CA LEU A 37 -15.29 -27.59 11.56
C LEU A 37 -14.55 -28.93 11.62
N ALA A 38 -13.35 -28.97 12.17
CA ALA A 38 -12.62 -30.22 12.39
C ALA A 38 -13.35 -31.14 13.40
N LYS A 39 -13.97 -30.55 14.44
CA LYS A 39 -14.79 -31.28 15.42
C LYS A 39 -16.00 -31.99 14.77
N GLU A 40 -16.59 -31.40 13.73
CA GLU A 40 -17.70 -32.00 12.97
C GLU A 40 -17.30 -33.33 12.29
N GLN A 41 -16.06 -33.44 11.79
CA GLN A 41 -15.55 -34.67 11.18
C GLN A 41 -15.35 -35.82 12.19
N ALA A 42 -15.01 -35.47 13.43
CA ALA A 42 -14.75 -36.44 14.51
C ALA A 42 -16.04 -37.11 15.04
N VAL A 43 -17.22 -36.55 14.77
CA VAL A 43 -18.53 -37.10 15.18
C VAL A 43 -18.93 -38.36 14.37
N THR A 44 -18.04 -38.86 13.50
CA THR A 44 -18.28 -40.03 12.64
C THR A 44 -17.66 -41.36 13.13
N ALA A 45 -17.00 -41.39 14.30
CA ALA A 45 -16.44 -42.62 14.85
C ALA A 45 -17.04 -42.95 16.23
N ALA A 46 -17.71 -44.11 16.31
CA ALA A 46 -18.32 -44.76 17.48
C ALA A 46 -19.80 -44.42 17.81
N GLU A 47 -20.57 -45.49 18.00
CA GLU A 47 -22.03 -45.61 18.08
C GLU A 47 -22.66 -44.97 19.33
N VAL A 48 -23.26 -43.79 19.21
CA VAL A 48 -24.19 -43.28 20.24
C VAL A 48 -25.41 -42.65 19.58
N ASP A 49 -26.59 -43.11 20.02
CA ASP A 49 -27.96 -42.62 19.84
C ASP A 49 -28.17 -41.50 18.80
N GLN A 50 -28.99 -41.78 17.78
CA GLN A 50 -29.28 -40.87 16.67
C GLN A 50 -29.83 -39.51 17.14
N THR A 51 -30.52 -39.48 18.28
CA THR A 51 -31.03 -38.26 18.90
C THR A 51 -29.92 -37.45 19.55
N ALA A 52 -29.05 -38.09 20.33
CA ALA A 52 -27.84 -37.47 20.89
C ALA A 52 -26.91 -36.93 19.79
N LYS A 53 -26.77 -37.66 18.68
CA LYS A 53 -25.99 -37.22 17.51
C LYS A 53 -26.60 -35.98 16.84
N ARG A 54 -27.93 -35.96 16.64
CA ARG A 54 -28.64 -34.79 16.09
C ARG A 54 -28.52 -33.56 16.99
N ALA A 55 -28.65 -33.74 18.31
CA ALA A 55 -28.46 -32.66 19.28
C ALA A 55 -27.01 -32.12 19.23
N SER A 56 -26.02 -33.01 19.21
CA SER A 56 -24.60 -32.64 19.11
C SER A 56 -24.28 -31.88 17.83
N ILE A 57 -24.78 -32.35 16.68
CA ILE A 57 -24.62 -31.67 15.38
C ILE A 57 -25.27 -30.27 15.41
N SER A 58 -26.45 -30.15 16.02
CA SER A 58 -27.12 -28.84 16.17
C SER A 58 -26.31 -27.88 17.05
N THR A 59 -25.72 -28.35 18.14
CA THR A 59 -24.84 -27.54 19.00
C THR A 59 -23.57 -27.12 18.28
N ILE A 60 -22.88 -28.05 17.61
CA ILE A 60 -21.67 -27.75 16.84
C ILE A 60 -21.96 -26.71 15.76
N ARG A 61 -23.12 -26.80 15.09
CA ARG A 61 -23.52 -25.82 14.08
C ARG A 61 -23.79 -24.43 14.66
N GLN A 62 -24.42 -24.36 15.82
CA GLN A 62 -24.60 -23.07 16.50
C GLN A 62 -23.24 -22.48 16.89
N ASP A 63 -22.33 -23.30 17.41
CA ASP A 63 -20.95 -22.88 17.72
C ASP A 63 -20.21 -22.35 16.46
N GLN A 64 -20.46 -22.95 15.28
CA GLN A 64 -19.90 -22.48 13.99
C GLN A 64 -20.45 -21.10 13.63
N LEU A 65 -21.77 -20.91 13.71
CA LEU A 65 -22.42 -19.64 13.38
C LEU A 65 -21.98 -18.53 14.33
N ASP A 66 -21.93 -18.81 15.63
CA ASP A 66 -21.46 -17.86 16.64
C ASP A 66 -19.99 -17.46 16.40
N ALA A 67 -19.15 -18.42 15.98
CA ALA A 67 -17.75 -18.13 15.64
C ALA A 67 -17.62 -17.29 14.35
N ILE A 68 -18.43 -17.57 13.32
CA ILE A 68 -18.44 -16.78 12.09
C ILE A 68 -18.94 -15.36 12.34
N ASP A 69 -20.04 -15.21 13.07
CA ASP A 69 -20.63 -13.90 13.40
C ASP A 69 -19.67 -13.07 14.28
N ALA A 70 -18.93 -13.72 15.21
CA ALA A 70 -17.87 -13.06 15.98
C ALA A 70 -16.75 -12.52 15.09
N VAL A 71 -16.26 -13.31 14.13
CA VAL A 71 -15.21 -12.85 13.20
C VAL A 71 -15.73 -11.75 12.27
N LEU A 72 -16.94 -11.92 11.72
CA LEU A 72 -17.58 -10.90 10.89
C LEU A 72 -17.68 -9.57 11.64
N SER A 73 -18.15 -9.58 12.89
CA SER A 73 -18.26 -8.37 13.71
C SER A 73 -16.92 -7.66 13.93
N THR A 74 -15.81 -8.41 13.99
CA THR A 74 -14.47 -7.86 14.19
C THR A 74 -13.86 -7.34 12.89
N VAL A 75 -14.12 -7.99 11.76
CA VAL A 75 -13.62 -7.53 10.45
C VAL A 75 -14.43 -6.35 9.92
N THR A 76 -15.74 -6.27 10.24
CA THR A 76 -16.62 -5.17 9.82
C THR A 76 -16.75 -4.04 10.85
N GLY A 77 -16.25 -4.23 12.07
CA GLY A 77 -16.39 -3.30 13.20
C GLY A 77 -15.05 -2.81 13.76
N ALA A 78 -15.07 -1.68 14.46
CA ALA A 78 -13.89 -1.04 15.07
C ALA A 78 -13.40 -1.81 16.31
N SER A 79 -12.76 -2.98 16.14
CA SER A 79 -12.08 -3.66 17.24
C SER A 79 -10.77 -4.31 16.80
N ALA A 80 -9.72 -4.00 17.55
CA ALA A 80 -8.38 -4.55 17.38
C ALA A 80 -8.27 -5.89 18.10
N ALA A 81 -7.96 -6.96 17.37
CA ALA A 81 -7.57 -8.24 17.96
C ALA A 81 -6.24 -8.73 17.36
N THR A 82 -5.16 -8.62 18.13
CA THR A 82 -3.87 -9.23 17.84
C THR A 82 -3.86 -10.71 18.22
N GLY A 83 -3.53 -11.59 17.27
CA GLY A 83 -3.46 -13.05 17.51
C GLY A 83 -2.57 -13.83 16.55
N SER A 84 -1.80 -14.77 17.11
CA SER A 84 -0.96 -15.75 16.43
C SER A 84 -1.80 -16.88 15.80
N ILE A 85 -1.34 -17.42 14.66
CA ILE A 85 -1.99 -18.47 13.85
C ILE A 85 -1.02 -19.63 13.78
N GLU A 86 -1.03 -20.49 14.78
CA GLU A 86 -0.17 -21.68 14.78
C GLU A 86 -0.97 -22.96 14.47
N THR A 87 -2.30 -22.87 14.38
CA THR A 87 -3.20 -24.04 14.32
C THR A 87 -4.06 -24.16 13.06
N LEU A 88 -3.95 -23.24 12.10
CA LEU A 88 -4.71 -23.31 10.84
C LEU A 88 -4.04 -24.20 9.77
N ALA A 89 -2.77 -24.56 9.99
CA ALA A 89 -1.92 -25.28 9.04
C ALA A 89 -2.05 -26.81 9.07
N SER A 90 -2.88 -27.38 9.96
CA SER A 90 -2.97 -28.83 10.18
C SER A 90 -4.19 -29.52 9.56
N ALA A 91 -5.03 -28.80 8.80
CA ALA A 91 -6.12 -29.42 8.05
C ALA A 91 -5.60 -29.89 6.67
N PRO A 92 -5.73 -31.18 6.31
CA PRO A 92 -5.28 -31.67 5.02
C PRO A 92 -6.14 -31.05 3.90
N ALA A 93 -5.52 -30.14 3.15
CA ALA A 93 -6.03 -29.68 1.87
C ALA A 93 -5.88 -30.86 0.88
N THR A 94 -6.98 -31.51 0.55
CA THR A 94 -7.00 -32.43 -0.60
C THR A 94 -7.60 -31.69 -1.78
N ASP A 95 -6.73 -31.50 -2.77
CA ASP A 95 -6.85 -30.93 -4.11
C ASP A 95 -8.25 -30.45 -4.55
N VAL A 96 -8.40 -29.14 -4.78
CA VAL A 96 -8.67 -28.49 -6.09
C VAL A 96 -8.53 -26.97 -5.84
N TYR A 97 -7.89 -26.27 -6.77
CA TYR A 97 -7.64 -24.81 -6.84
C TYR A 97 -6.38 -24.32 -6.12
N ALA A 98 -5.35 -24.03 -6.93
CA ALA A 98 -4.37 -23.01 -6.57
C ALA A 98 -5.13 -21.73 -6.22
N ILE A 99 -5.01 -21.27 -4.97
CA ILE A 99 -5.62 -20.02 -4.55
C ILE A 99 -4.64 -18.92 -4.98
N ASP A 100 -4.85 -18.40 -6.18
CA ASP A 100 -4.05 -17.29 -6.71
C ASP A 100 -4.33 -16.01 -5.94
N ASP A 101 -3.28 -15.25 -5.64
CA ASP A 101 -3.40 -13.93 -5.03
C ASP A 101 -3.79 -12.89 -6.06
N ASN A 102 -5.10 -12.76 -6.28
CA ASN A 102 -5.67 -11.77 -7.20
C ASN A 102 -5.70 -10.35 -6.61
N ASN A 103 -5.06 -10.11 -5.47
CA ASN A 103 -4.96 -8.78 -4.90
C ASN A 103 -4.04 -7.90 -5.78
N PRO A 104 -4.53 -6.76 -6.31
CA PRO A 104 -3.77 -5.95 -7.26
C PRO A 104 -2.49 -5.33 -6.68
N TYR A 105 -2.34 -5.32 -5.35
CA TYR A 105 -1.16 -4.80 -4.65
C TYR A 105 -0.13 -5.88 -4.32
N ALA A 106 -0.42 -7.15 -4.61
CA ALA A 106 0.45 -8.28 -4.25
C ALA A 106 1.84 -8.18 -4.91
N ASN A 107 1.91 -7.74 -6.17
CA ASN A 107 3.15 -7.59 -6.94
C ASN A 107 4.10 -6.50 -6.40
N ARG A 108 3.60 -5.58 -5.56
CA ARG A 108 4.42 -4.54 -4.90
C ARG A 108 4.96 -5.01 -3.55
N LEU A 109 4.35 -6.04 -2.95
CA LEU A 109 4.71 -6.57 -1.64
C LEU A 109 5.51 -7.87 -1.71
N PHE A 110 5.22 -8.71 -2.70
CA PHE A 110 5.69 -10.10 -2.77
C PHE A 110 6.35 -10.42 -4.11
N GLY A 111 7.20 -11.46 -4.08
CA GLY A 111 7.93 -11.96 -5.25
C GLY A 111 9.35 -11.38 -5.36
N ASP A 112 10.14 -11.97 -6.25
CA ASP A 112 11.54 -11.57 -6.47
C ASP A 112 11.66 -10.34 -7.39
N ALA A 113 10.66 -10.10 -8.24
CA ALA A 113 10.58 -8.97 -9.16
C ALA A 113 9.46 -7.99 -8.75
N ARG A 114 9.52 -7.50 -7.50
CA ARG A 114 8.52 -6.54 -6.99
C ARG A 114 8.56 -5.24 -7.78
N VAL A 115 7.38 -4.68 -8.07
CA VAL A 115 7.28 -3.39 -8.75
C VAL A 115 7.72 -2.28 -7.81
N THR A 116 8.90 -1.70 -8.06
CA THR A 116 9.47 -0.59 -7.28
C THR A 116 9.03 0.78 -7.82
N ILE A 117 9.17 1.84 -7.03
CA ILE A 117 8.93 3.22 -7.50
C ILE A 117 9.87 3.59 -8.65
N GLU A 118 11.12 3.10 -8.63
CA GLU A 118 12.06 3.32 -9.74
C GLU A 118 11.53 2.69 -11.04
N GLN A 119 11.06 1.45 -10.98
CA GLN A 119 10.44 0.78 -12.12
C GLN A 119 9.17 1.51 -12.61
N MET A 120 8.36 2.03 -11.70
CA MET A 120 7.19 2.84 -12.07
C MET A 120 7.60 4.14 -12.79
N ILE A 121 8.67 4.80 -12.35
CA ILE A 121 9.25 5.99 -12.99
C ILE A 121 9.79 5.63 -14.39
N ILE A 122 10.54 4.52 -14.50
CA ILE A 122 11.07 4.01 -15.78
C ILE A 122 9.93 3.73 -16.75
N ALA A 123 8.91 2.98 -16.34
CA ALA A 123 7.75 2.66 -17.16
C ALA A 123 7.02 3.92 -17.64
N THR A 124 6.86 4.91 -16.75
CA THR A 124 6.27 6.21 -17.11
C THR A 124 7.12 6.96 -18.11
N ALA A 125 8.45 7.01 -17.91
CA ALA A 125 9.35 7.69 -18.82
C ALA A 125 9.41 7.03 -20.20
N GLN A 126 9.39 5.70 -20.26
CA GLN A 126 9.29 4.94 -21.51
C GLN A 126 7.98 5.23 -22.25
N LYS A 127 6.84 5.18 -21.53
CA LYS A 127 5.51 5.49 -22.09
C LYS A 127 5.46 6.85 -22.77
N HIS A 128 6.11 7.85 -22.18
CA HIS A 128 6.07 9.24 -22.65
C HIS A 128 7.32 9.67 -23.44
N GLY A 129 8.32 8.81 -23.60
CA GLY A 129 9.60 9.15 -24.22
C GLY A 129 9.51 9.57 -25.69
N GLY A 130 8.44 9.16 -26.39
CA GLY A 130 8.15 9.57 -27.77
C GLY A 130 7.40 10.90 -27.91
N HIS A 131 7.16 11.63 -26.82
CA HIS A 131 6.32 12.84 -26.86
C HIS A 131 6.98 13.96 -27.69
N PRO A 132 6.27 14.61 -28.65
CA PRO A 132 6.86 15.59 -29.56
C PRO A 132 7.53 16.80 -28.88
N ALA A 133 7.07 17.19 -27.70
CA ALA A 133 7.68 18.28 -26.92
C ALA A 133 9.13 17.97 -26.49
N LEU A 134 9.46 16.70 -26.26
CA LEU A 134 10.81 16.28 -25.90
C LEU A 134 11.76 16.49 -27.08
N ALA A 135 11.39 15.99 -28.26
CA ALA A 135 12.18 16.15 -29.48
C ALA A 135 12.38 17.64 -29.83
N LYS A 136 11.34 18.47 -29.72
CA LYS A 136 11.43 19.94 -29.93
C LYS A 136 12.39 20.62 -28.96
N ALA A 137 12.48 20.13 -27.72
CA ALA A 137 13.38 20.65 -26.70
C ALA A 137 14.79 20.02 -26.76
N GLY A 138 15.06 19.11 -27.70
CA GLY A 138 16.33 18.38 -27.79
C GLY A 138 16.56 17.37 -26.68
N ILE A 139 15.48 16.87 -26.05
CA ILE A 139 15.52 15.94 -24.93
C ILE A 139 15.20 14.54 -25.46
N ASN A 140 16.10 13.58 -25.26
CA ASN A 140 15.87 12.18 -25.60
C ASN A 140 15.12 11.44 -24.46
N PRO A 141 14.62 10.21 -24.67
CA PRO A 141 13.89 9.47 -23.63
C PRO A 141 14.68 9.22 -22.34
N GLN A 142 16.00 9.02 -22.44
CA GLN A 142 16.88 8.80 -21.29
C GLN A 142 17.02 10.07 -20.45
N ASP A 143 17.22 11.22 -21.09
CA ASP A 143 17.28 12.51 -20.42
C ASP A 143 15.93 12.84 -19.77
N PHE A 144 14.82 12.53 -20.45
CA PHE A 144 13.48 12.70 -19.87
C PHE A 144 13.30 11.84 -18.61
N ARG A 145 13.73 10.57 -18.63
CA ARG A 145 13.74 9.69 -17.45
C ARG A 145 14.51 10.32 -16.29
N CYS A 146 15.70 10.88 -16.54
CA CYS A 146 16.49 11.57 -15.53
C CYS A 146 15.80 12.82 -14.98
N TRP A 147 15.23 13.66 -15.85
CA TRP A 147 14.51 14.88 -15.45
C TRP A 147 13.26 14.57 -14.64
N PHE A 148 12.50 13.57 -15.09
CA PHE A 148 11.28 13.15 -14.42
C PHE A 148 11.57 12.55 -13.04
N GLN A 149 12.57 11.67 -12.93
CA GLN A 149 13.01 11.15 -11.63
C GLN A 149 13.49 12.26 -10.69
N ALA A 150 14.25 13.22 -11.20
CA ALA A 150 14.71 14.39 -10.44
C ALA A 150 13.54 15.24 -9.93
N MET A 151 12.50 15.43 -10.74
CA MET A 151 11.28 16.12 -10.34
C MET A 151 10.55 15.34 -9.25
N VAL A 152 10.32 14.04 -9.42
CA VAL A 152 9.66 13.18 -8.41
C VAL A 152 10.41 13.24 -7.07
N LYS A 153 11.74 13.22 -7.11
CA LYS A 153 12.57 13.41 -5.90
C LYS A 153 12.28 14.75 -5.23
N GLN A 154 12.26 15.84 -5.99
CA GLN A 154 12.05 17.17 -5.43
C GLN A 154 10.63 17.36 -4.89
N GLU A 155 9.62 16.75 -5.53
CA GLU A 155 8.22 16.89 -5.15
C GLU A 155 7.86 16.12 -3.88
N SER A 156 8.27 14.86 -3.79
CA SER A 156 7.78 13.95 -2.74
C SER A 156 8.89 13.25 -1.97
N ASN A 157 10.14 13.37 -2.43
CA ASN A 157 11.23 12.50 -2.03
C ASN A 157 10.84 11.01 -2.12
N PHE A 158 10.13 10.65 -3.21
CA PHE A 158 9.63 9.31 -3.52
C PHE A 158 8.57 8.78 -2.54
N SER A 159 7.83 9.67 -1.86
CA SER A 159 6.73 9.30 -0.97
C SER A 159 5.38 9.33 -1.70
N ILE A 160 4.75 8.16 -1.85
CA ILE A 160 3.43 7.97 -2.49
C ILE A 160 2.32 8.68 -1.70
N GLY A 161 2.45 8.76 -0.39
CA GLY A 161 1.48 9.42 0.50
C GLY A 161 1.75 10.90 0.76
N ALA A 162 2.73 11.52 0.08
CA ALA A 162 3.14 12.90 0.36
C ALA A 162 1.98 13.89 0.20
N ARG A 163 1.80 14.78 1.18
CA ARG A 163 0.77 15.83 1.21
C ARG A 163 1.39 17.18 1.53
N SER A 164 1.07 18.20 0.74
CA SER A 164 1.46 19.58 1.05
C SER A 164 0.32 20.36 1.74
N PRO A 165 0.63 21.49 2.41
CA PRO A 165 -0.37 22.41 2.93
C PRO A 165 -1.32 22.98 1.87
N LYS A 166 -0.91 22.98 0.59
CA LYS A 166 -1.70 23.43 -0.56
C LYS A 166 -2.50 22.31 -1.22
N ALA A 167 -2.71 21.19 -0.50
CA ALA A 167 -3.42 20.00 -0.97
C ALA A 167 -2.78 19.26 -2.16
N ALA A 168 -1.52 19.57 -2.49
CA ALA A 168 -0.76 18.76 -3.45
C ALA A 168 -0.55 17.34 -2.89
N PHE A 169 -0.65 16.32 -3.76
CA PHE A 169 -0.63 14.93 -3.32
C PHE A 169 0.26 14.04 -4.20
N GLY A 170 0.88 13.06 -3.56
CA GLY A 170 1.55 11.94 -4.22
C GLY A 170 2.95 12.24 -4.72
N LEU A 171 3.47 11.29 -5.50
CA LEU A 171 4.84 11.28 -6.04
C LEU A 171 5.20 12.56 -6.81
N THR A 172 4.21 13.15 -7.48
CA THR A 172 4.37 14.32 -8.38
C THR A 172 3.69 15.58 -7.85
N GLN A 173 3.15 15.54 -6.63
CA GLN A 173 2.49 16.67 -5.95
C GLN A 173 1.49 17.41 -6.84
N ILE A 174 0.64 16.66 -7.54
CA ILE A 174 -0.46 17.26 -8.31
C ILE A 174 -1.57 17.70 -7.35
N ILE A 175 -2.06 18.93 -7.51
CA ILE A 175 -3.22 19.46 -6.78
C ILE A 175 -4.55 18.95 -7.39
N PRO A 176 -5.64 18.86 -6.59
CA PRO A 176 -6.90 18.26 -7.05
C PRO A 176 -7.50 18.89 -8.33
N GLY A 177 -7.45 20.22 -8.46
CA GLY A 177 -7.96 20.91 -9.66
C GLY A 177 -7.19 20.52 -10.93
N THR A 178 -5.87 20.37 -10.83
CA THR A 178 -5.04 19.88 -11.94
C THR A 178 -5.32 18.41 -12.22
N ALA A 179 -5.48 17.58 -11.17
CA ALA A 179 -5.85 16.16 -11.33
C ALA A 179 -7.19 15.97 -12.06
N GLN A 180 -8.18 16.81 -11.79
CA GLN A 180 -9.46 16.84 -12.52
C GLN A 180 -9.25 17.15 -13.99
N GLY A 181 -8.48 18.21 -14.30
CA GLY A 181 -8.16 18.57 -15.69
C GLY A 181 -7.39 17.49 -16.46
N LEU A 182 -6.63 16.65 -15.76
CA LEU A 182 -5.89 15.51 -16.34
C LEU A 182 -6.73 14.23 -16.46
N GLY A 183 -7.92 14.18 -15.84
CA GLY A 183 -8.80 13.02 -15.82
C GLY A 183 -8.36 11.90 -14.88
N ILE A 184 -7.56 12.19 -13.85
CA ILE A 184 -7.04 11.19 -12.90
C ILE A 184 -7.68 11.29 -11.50
N TYR A 185 -8.54 12.28 -11.27
CA TYR A 185 -9.26 12.45 -10.01
C TYR A 185 -10.53 11.58 -9.96
N PRO A 186 -10.83 10.90 -8.83
CA PRO A 186 -10.07 10.81 -7.59
C PRO A 186 -9.08 9.63 -7.54
N ALA A 187 -9.02 8.79 -8.58
CA ALA A 187 -8.27 7.52 -8.58
C ALA A 187 -6.76 7.66 -8.27
N TYR A 188 -6.14 8.81 -8.55
CA TYR A 188 -4.72 9.05 -8.24
C TYR A 188 -4.38 8.98 -6.73
N TYR A 189 -5.37 9.04 -5.84
CA TYR A 189 -5.14 8.85 -4.40
C TYR A 189 -4.69 7.43 -4.04
N ASP A 190 -5.10 6.43 -4.83
CA ASP A 190 -4.91 5.01 -4.55
C ASP A 190 -4.00 4.31 -5.58
N ASP A 191 -3.54 5.06 -6.60
CA ASP A 191 -2.73 4.54 -7.71
C ASP A 191 -1.48 5.41 -7.96
N PRO A 192 -0.28 4.97 -7.53
CA PRO A 192 0.97 5.69 -7.78
C PRO A 192 1.34 5.78 -9.27
N MET A 193 0.89 4.85 -10.12
CA MET A 193 1.11 4.94 -11.57
C MET A 193 0.31 6.10 -12.17
N LEU A 194 -0.93 6.35 -11.69
CA LEU A 194 -1.69 7.53 -12.10
C LEU A 194 -1.05 8.83 -11.63
N GLN A 195 -0.43 8.85 -10.44
CA GLN A 195 0.32 10.02 -9.96
C GLN A 195 1.49 10.36 -10.89
N LEU A 196 2.27 9.34 -11.27
CA LEU A 196 3.42 9.49 -12.17
C LEU A 196 2.96 9.86 -13.59
N ASP A 197 1.99 9.15 -14.16
CA ASP A 197 1.45 9.44 -15.49
C ASP A 197 0.90 10.87 -15.58
N GLY A 198 0.11 11.29 -14.59
CA GLY A 198 -0.43 12.63 -14.49
C GLY A 198 0.65 13.70 -14.41
N GLY A 199 1.65 13.52 -13.54
CA GLY A 199 2.77 14.44 -13.41
C GLY A 199 3.61 14.53 -14.68
N ALA A 200 3.88 13.41 -15.36
CA ALA A 200 4.60 13.39 -16.62
C ALA A 200 3.83 14.16 -17.72
N ARG A 201 2.52 13.91 -17.85
CA ARG A 201 1.65 14.63 -18.80
C ARG A 201 1.62 16.12 -18.52
N TYR A 202 1.53 16.53 -17.25
CA TYR A 202 1.52 17.93 -16.87
C TYR A 202 2.87 18.62 -17.13
N LEU A 203 3.99 17.95 -16.82
CA LEU A 203 5.33 18.44 -17.14
C LEU A 203 5.52 18.61 -18.65
N LEU A 204 5.09 17.63 -19.45
CA LEU A 204 5.17 17.69 -20.92
C LEU A 204 4.28 18.78 -21.52
N GLN A 205 3.13 19.07 -20.90
CA GLN A 205 2.31 20.22 -21.27
C GLN A 205 3.05 21.54 -21.04
N GLN A 206 3.76 21.68 -19.92
CA GLN A 206 4.58 22.86 -19.65
C GLN A 206 5.76 22.94 -20.63
N LEU A 207 6.44 21.82 -20.89
CA LEU A 207 7.53 21.76 -21.86
C LEU A 207 7.06 22.14 -23.26
N SER A 208 5.90 21.66 -23.69
CA SER A 208 5.31 22.04 -24.98
C SER A 208 4.98 23.53 -25.06
N THR A 209 4.66 24.16 -23.93
CA THR A 209 4.27 25.58 -23.86
C THR A 209 5.49 26.49 -23.82
N PHE A 210 6.54 26.11 -23.09
CA PHE A 210 7.68 26.98 -22.80
C PHE A 210 8.99 26.58 -23.50
N GLY A 211 9.03 25.42 -24.16
CA GLY A 211 10.11 24.99 -25.05
C GLY A 211 11.43 24.60 -24.38
N SER A 212 11.59 24.82 -23.07
CA SER A 212 12.79 24.42 -22.32
C SER A 212 12.42 23.79 -20.98
N MET A 213 13.24 22.82 -20.54
CA MET A 213 13.01 22.13 -19.28
C MET A 213 13.04 23.05 -18.05
N PRO A 214 13.98 24.01 -17.91
CA PRO A 214 13.97 24.94 -16.77
C PRO A 214 12.69 25.77 -16.68
N LEU A 215 12.14 26.24 -17.80
CA LEU A 215 10.87 26.97 -17.81
C LEU A 215 9.68 26.06 -17.57
N ALA A 216 9.72 24.81 -18.05
CA ALA A 216 8.68 23.82 -17.76
C ALA A 216 8.59 23.51 -16.26
N LEU A 217 9.73 23.30 -15.60
CA LEU A 217 9.83 23.11 -14.15
C LEU A 217 9.36 24.34 -13.38
N ALA A 218 9.76 25.55 -13.82
CA ALA A 218 9.27 26.78 -13.22
C ALA A 218 7.74 26.93 -13.33
N ALA A 219 7.16 26.57 -14.48
CA ALA A 219 5.72 26.60 -14.70
C ALA A 219 4.99 25.50 -13.92
N TYR A 220 5.62 24.35 -13.70
CA TYR A 220 5.07 23.28 -12.87
C TYR A 220 4.91 23.76 -11.42
N ASN A 221 5.95 24.40 -10.87
CA ASN A 221 5.98 24.87 -9.47
C ASN A 221 5.19 26.18 -9.25
N ALA A 222 5.43 27.21 -10.05
CA ALA A 222 4.85 28.55 -9.86
C ALA A 222 3.55 28.78 -10.64
N GLY A 223 3.20 27.84 -11.53
CA GLY A 223 2.11 27.99 -12.48
C GLY A 223 2.55 28.68 -13.79
N PRO A 224 1.95 28.31 -14.94
CA PRO A 224 2.29 28.86 -16.25
C PRO A 224 2.01 30.37 -16.36
N GLY A 225 1.03 30.88 -15.63
CA GLY A 225 0.71 32.31 -15.60
C GLY A 225 1.85 33.16 -15.06
N ALA A 226 2.58 32.68 -14.05
CA ALA A 226 3.75 33.37 -13.51
C ALA A 226 4.89 33.42 -14.53
N VAL A 227 5.21 32.30 -15.16
CA VAL A 227 6.26 32.24 -16.20
C VAL A 227 5.94 33.18 -17.37
N ARG A 228 4.68 33.22 -17.83
CA ARG A 228 4.24 34.17 -18.87
C ARG A 228 4.38 35.62 -18.42
N LYS A 229 3.96 35.94 -17.20
CA LYS A 229 4.03 37.29 -16.64
C LYS A 229 5.45 37.84 -16.60
N TYR A 230 6.42 37.01 -16.22
CA TYR A 230 7.82 37.42 -16.07
C TYR A 230 8.68 37.15 -17.31
N GLY A 231 8.16 36.46 -18.33
CA GLY A 231 8.91 36.12 -19.55
C GLY A 231 10.07 35.15 -19.31
N GLY A 232 10.04 34.39 -18.21
CA GLY A 232 11.15 33.55 -17.76
C GLY A 232 10.85 32.88 -16.42
N ILE A 233 11.89 32.36 -15.75
CA ILE A 233 11.76 31.86 -14.38
C ILE A 233 11.38 33.05 -13.48
N PRO A 234 10.22 33.02 -12.79
CA PRO A 234 9.78 34.14 -11.97
C PRO A 234 10.79 34.40 -10.83
N PRO A 235 10.89 35.63 -10.32
CA PRO A 235 11.79 35.99 -9.22
C PRO A 235 11.26 35.51 -7.85
N TYR A 236 10.72 34.28 -7.82
CA TYR A 236 10.29 33.58 -6.63
C TYR A 236 11.42 32.68 -6.19
N ARG A 237 11.99 32.95 -5.00
CA ARG A 237 13.12 32.18 -4.47
C ARG A 237 12.82 30.68 -4.45
N GLU A 238 11.62 30.29 -4.03
CA GLU A 238 11.17 28.90 -4.03
C GLU A 238 11.30 28.25 -5.42
N THR A 239 10.85 28.93 -6.47
CA THR A 239 10.87 28.43 -7.85
C THR A 239 12.27 28.38 -8.44
N GLN A 240 13.11 29.39 -8.17
CA GLN A 240 14.51 29.38 -8.59
C GLN A 240 15.26 28.22 -7.93
N ASP A 241 15.10 28.05 -6.61
CA ASP A 241 15.70 26.96 -5.85
C ASP A 241 15.19 25.59 -6.35
N TYR A 242 13.90 25.49 -6.69
CA TYR A 242 13.28 24.29 -7.26
C TYR A 242 13.96 23.85 -8.57
N VAL A 243 14.13 24.77 -9.52
CA VAL A 243 14.81 24.48 -10.81
C VAL A 243 16.27 24.07 -10.59
N VAL A 244 16.98 24.77 -9.70
CA VAL A 244 18.39 24.46 -9.39
C VAL A 244 18.54 23.07 -8.75
N LYS A 245 17.69 22.72 -7.78
CA LYS A 245 17.73 21.41 -7.11
C LYS A 245 17.47 20.26 -8.07
N ILE A 246 16.43 20.38 -8.91
CA ILE A 246 16.10 19.35 -9.90
C ILE A 246 17.23 19.19 -10.92
N THR A 247 17.84 20.28 -11.37
CA THR A 247 19.01 20.22 -12.27
C THR A 247 20.18 19.49 -11.61
N GLY A 248 20.44 19.75 -10.33
CA GLY A 248 21.45 19.03 -9.56
C GLY A 248 21.15 17.52 -9.45
N TYR A 249 19.89 17.14 -9.25
CA TYR A 249 19.48 15.73 -9.22
C TYR A 249 19.59 15.06 -10.59
N TYR A 250 19.15 15.76 -11.65
CA TYR A 250 19.29 15.33 -13.03
C TYR A 250 20.74 14.97 -13.36
N ASN A 251 21.69 15.87 -13.07
CA ASN A 251 23.12 15.63 -13.36
C ASN A 251 23.66 14.38 -12.65
N ARG A 252 23.20 14.10 -11.43
CA ARG A 252 23.57 12.88 -10.69
C ARG A 252 23.01 11.62 -11.34
N TYR A 253 21.77 11.65 -11.83
CA TYR A 253 21.16 10.51 -12.51
C TYR A 253 21.73 10.30 -13.92
N ALA A 254 21.95 11.37 -14.68
CA ALA A 254 22.53 11.29 -16.02
C ALA A 254 23.93 10.64 -16.01
N GLY A 255 24.71 10.82 -14.93
CA GLY A 255 26.00 10.13 -14.76
C GLY A 255 25.91 8.64 -14.40
N ARG A 256 24.73 8.11 -14.09
CA ARG A 256 24.50 6.70 -13.69
C ARG A 256 23.69 5.90 -14.70
N VAL A 257 22.83 6.57 -15.46
CA VAL A 257 21.91 5.96 -16.42
C VAL A 257 22.65 5.70 -17.73
N SER A 258 22.63 4.46 -18.22
CA SER A 258 23.19 4.08 -19.54
C SER A 258 22.10 3.78 -20.59
N GLY A 259 20.84 3.63 -20.16
CA GLY A 259 19.66 3.44 -21.00
C GLY A 259 18.39 3.83 -20.25
N VAL A 260 17.27 4.02 -20.96
CA VAL A 260 16.01 4.45 -20.33
C VAL A 260 15.48 3.46 -19.27
N ASP A 261 15.84 2.19 -19.42
CA ASP A 261 15.50 1.04 -18.58
C ASP A 261 16.51 0.75 -17.46
N THR A 262 17.56 1.57 -17.31
CA THR A 262 18.54 1.37 -16.23
C THR A 262 17.89 1.55 -14.85
N GLU A 263 17.94 0.47 -14.06
CA GLU A 263 17.59 0.43 -12.63
C GLU A 263 18.81 0.65 -11.73
N GLY A 264 18.59 0.82 -10.42
CA GLY A 264 19.66 0.98 -9.45
C GLY A 264 20.28 2.39 -9.43
N THR A 265 19.53 3.39 -9.89
CA THR A 265 20.01 4.77 -10.01
C THR A 265 19.81 5.59 -8.74
N PHE A 266 18.94 5.13 -7.85
CA PHE A 266 18.71 5.75 -6.55
C PHE A 266 19.97 5.75 -5.69
N ASP A 267 20.18 6.85 -4.96
CA ASP A 267 21.11 6.82 -3.83
C ASP A 267 20.57 5.81 -2.79
N PRO A 268 21.43 5.11 -2.01
CA PRO A 268 20.95 4.12 -1.03
C PRO A 268 19.90 4.66 -0.07
N ARG A 269 20.01 5.94 0.31
CA ARG A 269 18.99 6.64 1.11
C ARG A 269 17.65 6.71 0.37
N ASP A 270 17.68 7.17 -0.88
CA ASP A 270 16.48 7.38 -1.68
C ASP A 270 15.77 6.04 -1.94
N MET A 271 16.55 4.97 -2.15
CA MET A 271 16.03 3.61 -2.28
C MET A 271 15.27 3.16 -1.04
N VAL A 272 15.83 3.35 0.16
CA VAL A 272 15.15 2.97 1.41
C VAL A 272 13.84 3.74 1.59
N ILE A 273 13.85 5.05 1.30
CA ILE A 273 12.64 5.89 1.40
C ILE A 273 11.58 5.46 0.40
N ALA A 274 11.98 5.26 -0.86
CA ALA A 274 11.09 4.82 -1.92
C ALA A 274 10.48 3.45 -1.61
N GLU A 275 11.30 2.48 -1.20
CA GLU A 275 10.84 1.12 -0.91
C GLU A 275 9.89 1.10 0.29
N ALA A 276 10.23 1.83 1.36
CA ALA A 276 9.37 1.89 2.51
C ALA A 276 8.05 2.60 2.22
N SER A 277 8.06 3.66 1.41
CA SER A 277 6.82 4.29 0.96
C SER A 277 5.99 3.35 0.08
N ASN A 278 6.63 2.59 -0.82
CA ASN A 278 5.96 1.68 -1.72
C ASN A 278 5.28 0.53 -0.98
N GLN A 279 6.00 -0.10 -0.05
CA GLN A 279 5.48 -1.20 0.74
C GLN A 279 4.40 -0.73 1.73
N ALA A 280 4.57 0.43 2.37
CA ALA A 280 3.54 0.95 3.28
C ALA A 280 2.22 1.22 2.56
N ASP A 281 2.29 1.88 1.39
CA ASP A 281 1.13 2.15 0.54
C ASP A 281 0.47 0.86 0.06
N ALA A 282 1.25 -0.04 -0.55
CA ALA A 282 0.74 -1.33 -1.02
C ALA A 282 0.16 -2.18 0.11
N GLY A 283 0.79 -2.19 1.29
CA GLY A 283 0.35 -2.95 2.46
C GLY A 283 -0.99 -2.47 3.02
N LEU A 284 -1.22 -1.15 3.01
CA LEU A 284 -2.49 -0.57 3.40
C LEU A 284 -3.62 -1.04 2.48
N HIS A 285 -3.45 -0.86 1.17
CA HIS A 285 -4.49 -1.24 0.20
C HIS A 285 -4.66 -2.75 0.09
N TYR A 286 -3.57 -3.52 0.18
CA TYR A 286 -3.62 -4.97 0.26
C TYR A 286 -4.51 -5.41 1.43
N GLY A 287 -4.31 -4.82 2.62
CA GLY A 287 -5.07 -5.14 3.81
C GLY A 287 -6.57 -4.82 3.68
N VAL A 288 -6.92 -3.69 3.09
CA VAL A 288 -8.33 -3.32 2.82
C VAL A 288 -9.00 -4.32 1.89
N GLN A 289 -8.34 -4.67 0.77
CA GLN A 289 -8.86 -5.63 -0.19
C GLN A 289 -9.00 -7.03 0.43
N ALA A 290 -7.95 -7.51 1.13
CA ALA A 290 -7.96 -8.79 1.80
C ALA A 290 -9.08 -8.88 2.85
N ALA A 291 -9.34 -7.81 3.60
CA ALA A 291 -10.45 -7.77 4.56
C ALA A 291 -11.81 -7.92 3.86
N SER A 292 -12.03 -7.23 2.73
CA SER A 292 -13.26 -7.38 1.93
C SER A 292 -13.44 -8.81 1.43
N ASP A 293 -12.37 -9.44 0.97
CA ASP A 293 -12.40 -10.81 0.45
C ASP A 293 -12.63 -11.86 1.55
N ILE A 294 -12.07 -11.63 2.75
CA ILE A 294 -12.36 -12.42 3.96
C ILE A 294 -13.83 -12.30 4.35
N VAL A 295 -14.39 -11.09 4.41
CA VAL A 295 -15.82 -10.88 4.71
C VAL A 295 -16.68 -11.64 3.71
N ARG A 296 -16.40 -11.55 2.41
CA ARG A 296 -17.16 -12.24 1.37
C ARG A 296 -17.13 -13.76 1.55
N SER A 297 -15.97 -14.31 1.91
CA SER A 297 -15.77 -15.75 2.14
C SER A 297 -16.50 -16.21 3.41
N LEU A 298 -16.44 -15.42 4.50
CA LEU A 298 -17.19 -15.68 5.74
C LEU A 298 -18.70 -15.62 5.53
N THR A 299 -19.20 -14.68 4.73
CA THR A 299 -20.62 -14.61 4.37
C THR A 299 -21.08 -15.86 3.63
N ARG A 300 -20.30 -16.37 2.67
CA ARG A 300 -20.60 -17.63 1.99
C ARG A 300 -20.56 -18.81 2.94
N LEU A 301 -19.56 -18.87 3.83
CA LEU A 301 -19.45 -19.92 4.83
C LEU A 301 -20.69 -19.94 5.73
N ARG A 302 -21.15 -18.77 6.18
CA ARG A 302 -22.39 -18.61 6.95
C ARG A 302 -23.60 -19.16 6.19
N GLU A 303 -23.75 -18.79 4.92
CA GLU A 303 -24.84 -19.25 4.06
C GLU A 303 -24.82 -20.78 3.85
N ILE A 304 -23.63 -21.36 3.67
CA ILE A 304 -23.47 -22.81 3.56
C ILE A 304 -23.89 -23.48 4.88
N THR A 305 -23.39 -23.01 6.01
CA THR A 305 -23.70 -23.56 7.34
C THR A 305 -25.20 -23.49 7.67
N THR A 306 -25.91 -22.44 7.24
CA THR A 306 -27.36 -22.34 7.43
C THR A 306 -28.18 -23.22 6.50
N ARG A 307 -27.65 -23.59 5.31
CA ARG A 307 -28.35 -24.43 4.32
C ARG A 307 -28.21 -25.93 4.58
N ILE A 308 -27.14 -26.38 5.20
CA ILE A 308 -26.88 -27.80 5.51
C ILE A 308 -28.11 -28.52 6.13
N PRO A 309 -28.82 -27.97 7.13
CA PRO A 309 -29.98 -28.64 7.74
C PRO A 309 -31.18 -28.83 6.80
N ALA A 310 -31.27 -28.06 5.72
CA ALA A 310 -32.39 -28.04 4.79
C ALA A 310 -32.14 -28.89 3.52
N THR A 311 -31.00 -29.59 3.45
CA THR A 311 -30.65 -30.41 2.29
C THR A 311 -31.55 -31.64 2.17
N ALA A 312 -31.92 -31.99 0.94
CA ALA A 312 -32.83 -33.10 0.68
C ALA A 312 -32.10 -34.46 0.62
N THR A 313 -30.78 -34.44 0.42
CA THR A 313 -29.97 -35.65 0.23
C THR A 313 -28.64 -35.57 0.95
N ALA A 314 -28.12 -36.71 1.41
CA ALA A 314 -26.78 -36.81 1.99
C ALA A 314 -25.68 -36.36 1.02
N LYS A 315 -25.90 -36.51 -0.30
CA LYS A 315 -24.99 -36.03 -1.33
C LYS A 315 -24.89 -34.50 -1.33
N GLU A 316 -26.02 -33.81 -1.29
CA GLU A 316 -26.07 -32.34 -1.23
C GLU A 316 -25.43 -31.80 0.06
N GLU A 317 -25.65 -32.50 1.18
CA GLU A 317 -24.98 -32.20 2.46
C GLU A 317 -23.45 -32.35 2.37
N MET A 318 -22.98 -33.44 1.76
CA MET A 318 -21.55 -33.68 1.53
C MET A 318 -20.92 -32.62 0.62
N ASP A 319 -21.62 -32.21 -0.45
CA ASP A 319 -21.16 -31.20 -1.39
C ASP A 319 -21.03 -29.83 -0.68
N LEU A 320 -22.04 -29.42 0.09
CA LEU A 320 -21.99 -28.20 0.90
C LEU A 320 -20.85 -28.23 1.93
N ASN A 321 -20.63 -29.36 2.59
CA ASN A 321 -19.50 -29.54 3.51
C ASN A 321 -18.15 -29.46 2.82
N ALA A 322 -18.03 -29.93 1.58
CA ALA A 322 -16.83 -29.76 0.78
C ALA A 322 -16.58 -28.28 0.45
N TYR A 323 -17.61 -27.54 0.04
CA TYR A 323 -17.52 -26.10 -0.20
C TYR A 323 -17.14 -25.31 1.06
N ALA A 324 -17.72 -25.64 2.22
CA ALA A 324 -17.38 -25.00 3.49
C ALA A 324 -15.89 -25.14 3.83
N ARG A 325 -15.32 -26.34 3.63
CA ARG A 325 -13.89 -26.60 3.85
C ARG A 325 -13.01 -25.77 2.91
N VAL A 326 -13.40 -25.64 1.65
CA VAL A 326 -12.68 -24.81 0.66
C VAL A 326 -12.69 -23.33 1.07
N GLU A 327 -13.82 -22.79 1.53
CA GLU A 327 -13.91 -21.40 2.00
C GLU A 327 -13.03 -21.17 3.24
N VAL A 328 -12.95 -22.12 4.16
CA VAL A 328 -12.05 -22.03 5.33
C VAL A 328 -10.58 -22.05 4.91
N ALA A 329 -10.20 -22.94 3.98
CA ALA A 329 -8.85 -22.96 3.43
C ALA A 329 -8.49 -21.63 2.73
N ARG A 330 -9.44 -21.03 2.00
CA ARG A 330 -9.26 -19.72 1.37
C ARG A 330 -9.04 -18.61 2.40
N ILE A 331 -9.87 -18.56 3.44
CA ILE A 331 -9.72 -17.58 4.52
C ILE A 331 -8.36 -17.75 5.20
N ALA A 332 -7.97 -18.99 5.50
CA ALA A 332 -6.67 -19.31 6.09
C ALA A 332 -5.50 -18.76 5.26
N TRP A 333 -5.54 -19.02 3.95
CA TRP A 333 -4.53 -18.54 3.02
C TRP A 333 -4.49 -17.00 2.96
N MET A 334 -5.65 -16.33 2.87
CA MET A 334 -5.72 -14.85 2.85
C MET A 334 -5.11 -14.23 4.11
N VAL A 335 -5.36 -14.83 5.27
CA VAL A 335 -4.84 -14.32 6.54
C VAL A 335 -3.33 -14.53 6.64
N GLN A 336 -2.82 -15.66 6.16
CA GLN A 336 -1.38 -15.90 6.09
C GLN A 336 -0.70 -14.87 5.17
N ARG A 337 -1.31 -14.55 4.03
CA ARG A 337 -0.80 -13.52 3.13
C ARG A 337 -0.87 -12.13 3.75
N LEU A 338 -1.95 -11.79 4.46
CA LEU A 338 -2.06 -10.52 5.19
C LEU A 338 -0.97 -10.36 6.25
N LYS A 339 -0.63 -11.44 6.96
CA LYS A 339 0.50 -11.43 7.90
C LYS A 339 1.83 -11.19 7.20
N ALA A 340 2.06 -11.84 6.07
CA ALA A 340 3.25 -11.61 5.26
C ALA A 340 3.32 -10.16 4.77
N ALA A 341 2.21 -9.58 4.30
CA ALA A 341 2.13 -8.17 3.90
C ALA A 341 2.51 -7.24 5.07
N ARG A 342 1.96 -7.49 6.26
CA ARG A 342 2.30 -6.73 7.46
C ARG A 342 3.78 -6.83 7.81
N ALA A 343 4.36 -8.03 7.71
CA ALA A 343 5.79 -8.22 7.98
C ALA A 343 6.65 -7.38 7.02
N GLN A 344 6.31 -7.36 5.72
CA GLN A 344 7.00 -6.51 4.74
C GLN A 344 6.97 -5.03 5.15
N VAL A 345 5.80 -4.50 5.50
CA VAL A 345 5.64 -3.11 5.95
C VAL A 345 6.49 -2.81 7.20
N GLU A 346 6.50 -3.70 8.19
CA GLU A 346 7.33 -3.51 9.38
C GLU A 346 8.83 -3.53 9.06
N HIS A 347 9.29 -4.44 8.20
CA HIS A 347 10.68 -4.48 7.75
C HIS A 347 11.10 -3.17 7.04
N ALA A 348 10.24 -2.63 6.17
CA ALA A 348 10.44 -1.32 5.55
C ALA A 348 10.58 -0.20 6.59
N ARG A 349 9.71 -0.20 7.61
CA ARG A 349 9.74 0.78 8.69
C ARG A 349 11.04 0.70 9.51
N TYR A 350 11.51 -0.51 9.80
CA TYR A 350 12.80 -0.71 10.47
C TYR A 350 13.98 -0.22 9.62
N ALA A 351 13.96 -0.46 8.31
CA ALA A 351 14.99 0.03 7.39
C ALA A 351 15.08 1.57 7.39
N LEU A 352 13.93 2.26 7.41
CA LEU A 352 13.89 3.72 7.54
C LEU A 352 14.52 4.22 8.85
N LEU A 353 14.22 3.56 9.97
CA LEU A 353 14.81 3.89 11.28
C LEU A 353 16.33 3.74 11.26
N LEU A 354 16.84 2.61 10.76
CA LEU A 354 18.28 2.39 10.62
C LEU A 354 18.94 3.43 9.71
N GLN A 355 18.28 3.79 8.62
CA GLN A 355 18.74 4.82 7.69
C GLN A 355 18.75 6.22 8.31
N ALA A 356 17.85 6.53 9.25
CA ALA A 356 17.87 7.76 10.04
C ALA A 356 19.02 7.75 11.06
N TYR A 357 19.19 6.66 11.82
CA TYR A 357 20.29 6.51 12.77
C TYR A 357 21.67 6.64 12.10
N ALA A 358 21.87 6.01 10.95
CA ALA A 358 23.12 6.13 10.20
C ALA A 358 23.42 7.57 9.72
N GLN A 359 22.39 8.42 9.57
CA GLN A 359 22.57 9.84 9.27
C GLN A 359 22.98 10.63 10.50
N ASP A 360 22.31 10.39 11.62
CA ASP A 360 22.63 11.03 12.89
C ASP A 360 24.08 10.69 13.31
N GLU A 361 24.51 9.45 13.16
CA GLU A 361 25.91 9.06 13.43
C GLU A 361 26.91 9.79 12.53
N LYS A 362 26.65 9.90 11.22
CA LYS A 362 27.50 10.67 10.32
C LYS A 362 27.55 12.15 10.70
N PHE A 363 26.41 12.73 11.08
CA PHE A 363 26.33 14.12 11.53
C PHE A 363 27.11 14.34 12.83
N LEU A 364 27.07 13.37 13.75
CA LEU A 364 27.84 13.40 15.00
C LEU A 364 29.34 13.27 14.71
N GLN A 365 29.78 12.33 13.86
CA GLN A 365 31.19 12.14 13.52
C GLN A 365 31.83 13.37 12.85
N VAL A 366 31.08 14.11 12.03
CA VAL A 366 31.53 15.37 11.42
C VAL A 366 31.79 16.48 12.46
N ARG A 367 31.17 16.40 13.65
CA ARG A 367 31.42 17.34 14.76
C ARG A 367 32.60 16.97 15.64
N TYR A 368 33.12 15.74 15.53
CA TYR A 368 34.23 15.23 16.34
C TYR A 368 35.56 15.15 15.58
N THR A 369 35.62 15.59 14.33
CA THR A 369 36.87 15.78 13.60
C THR A 369 37.41 17.19 13.88
N PRO A 370 38.59 17.34 14.52
CA PRO A 370 39.14 18.64 14.93
C PRO A 370 39.54 19.56 13.77
#